data_AF-A0A961A3W5-F1
#
_entry.id   AF-A0A961A3W5-F1
#
_cell.length_a   1.000
_cell.length_b   1.000
_cell.length_c   1.000
_cell.angle_alpha   90.00
_cell.angle_beta   90.00
_cell.angle_gamma   90.00
#
_symmetry.space_group_name_H-M   'P 1'
#
loop_
_entity.id
_entity.type
_entity.pdbx_description
1 polymer ?
#
loop_
_entity_poly.entity_id
_entity_poly.type
_entity_poly.pdbx_seq_one_letter_code
_entity_poly.pdbx_strand_id
1 'polypeptide(L)'
;MNELAAQYRGRDVGSYFIYTNEAHPGELIPHHTSFEQKLAQARMMTERIGTERPILVDSLQGHCHQYFGSMPNMSWILNRAGRPLYSSDWTDSGSIATALDYYLGVATERRGGANVTGFNVRRLDYRERDRARFFEILALGGQAAVEQFEAMFGPQWPAGDE
;
A
#
# COMPACT_ATOMS: atom_id res chain seq x y z
N MET A 1 -5.25 -2.89 -6.41
CA MET A 1 -4.45 -1.68 -6.73
C MET A 1 -4.07 -1.55 -8.20
N ASN A 2 -3.66 -2.61 -8.92
CA ASN A 2 -3.36 -2.49 -10.35
C ASN A 2 -4.59 -2.05 -11.17
N GLU A 3 -5.74 -2.68 -10.93
CA GLU A 3 -7.02 -2.28 -11.52
C GLU A 3 -7.38 -0.82 -11.24
N LEU A 4 -7.23 -0.39 -9.98
CA LEU A 4 -7.44 0.99 -9.58
C LEU A 4 -6.50 1.95 -10.33
N ALA A 5 -5.22 1.62 -10.44
CA ALA A 5 -4.27 2.43 -11.19
C ALA A 5 -4.63 2.53 -12.68
N ALA A 6 -5.14 1.44 -13.28
CA ALA A 6 -5.64 1.44 -14.64
C ALA A 6 -6.90 2.32 -14.78
N GLN A 7 -7.85 2.24 -13.84
CA GLN A 7 -9.08 3.03 -13.82
C GLN A 7 -8.82 4.54 -13.79
N TYR A 8 -7.79 5.00 -13.06
CA TYR A 8 -7.46 6.42 -12.94
C TYR A 8 -6.36 6.88 -13.92
N ARG A 9 -5.86 5.98 -14.78
CA ARG A 9 -4.89 6.33 -15.82
C ARG A 9 -5.46 7.39 -16.75
N GLY A 10 -4.69 8.45 -16.98
CA GLY A 10 -5.13 9.59 -17.81
C GLY A 10 -6.06 10.59 -17.11
N ARG A 11 -6.44 10.37 -15.84
CA ARG A 11 -7.26 11.30 -15.05
C ARG A 11 -6.42 12.24 -14.17
N ASP A 12 -5.25 12.68 -14.64
CA ASP A 12 -4.27 13.46 -13.86
C ASP A 12 -3.77 12.78 -12.57
N VAL A 13 -3.85 11.45 -12.49
CA VAL A 13 -3.39 10.65 -11.35
C VAL A 13 -2.17 9.81 -11.75
N GLY A 14 -1.08 9.96 -10.99
CA GLY A 14 0.07 9.06 -11.03
C GLY A 14 -0.04 8.00 -9.92
N SER A 15 0.30 6.74 -10.22
CA SER A 15 0.29 5.65 -9.25
C SER A 15 1.64 4.98 -9.19
N TYR A 16 2.26 5.00 -8.01
CA TYR A 16 3.59 4.44 -7.75
C TYR A 16 3.48 3.39 -6.65
N PHE A 17 4.31 2.36 -6.73
CA PHE A 17 4.52 1.43 -5.64
C PHE A 17 5.90 1.68 -5.04
N ILE A 18 5.98 1.83 -3.72
CA ILE A 18 7.27 2.00 -3.03
C ILE A 18 7.61 0.68 -2.35
N TYR A 19 8.70 0.05 -2.78
CA TYR A 19 9.24 -1.14 -2.17
C TYR A 19 10.04 -0.76 -0.92
N THR A 20 9.42 -0.97 0.24
CA THR A 20 9.97 -0.68 1.57
C THR A 20 10.69 -1.90 2.15
N ASN A 21 10.96 -1.91 3.45
CA ASN A 21 11.51 -3.09 4.11
C ASN A 21 10.45 -4.18 4.26
N GLU A 22 10.90 -5.44 4.25
CA GLU A 22 10.02 -6.59 4.46
C GLU A 22 9.28 -6.53 5.80
N ALA A 23 7.96 -6.59 5.73
CA ALA A 23 7.09 -6.62 6.90
C ALA A 23 7.28 -7.89 7.73
N HIS A 24 7.48 -9.01 7.03
CA HIS A 24 7.67 -10.33 7.60
C HIS A 24 8.81 -11.02 6.85
N PRO A 25 10.08 -10.77 7.23
CA PRO A 25 11.23 -11.47 6.66
C PRO A 25 11.05 -12.99 6.78
N GLY A 26 10.96 -13.67 5.65
CA GLY A 26 10.82 -15.11 5.55
C GLY A 26 12.10 -15.79 5.08
N GLU A 27 12.07 -17.11 5.00
CA GLU A 27 13.21 -17.90 4.51
C GLU A 27 13.52 -17.62 3.02
N LEU A 28 12.48 -17.37 2.21
CA LEU A 28 12.62 -17.09 0.78
C LEU A 28 12.85 -15.60 0.49
N ILE A 29 12.35 -14.73 1.37
CA ILE A 29 12.50 -13.27 1.28
C ILE A 29 13.03 -12.76 2.62
N PRO A 30 14.33 -12.92 2.87
CA PRO A 30 14.93 -12.46 4.12
C PRO A 30 15.01 -10.94 4.18
N HIS A 31 15.30 -10.44 5.38
CA HIS A 31 15.54 -9.02 5.62
C HIS A 31 16.71 -8.53 4.75
N HIS A 32 16.63 -7.26 4.33
CA HIS A 32 17.64 -6.67 3.47
C HIS A 32 18.91 -6.35 4.27
N THR A 33 20.05 -6.85 3.80
CA THR A 33 21.38 -6.58 4.35
C THR A 33 22.23 -5.71 3.42
N SER A 34 21.84 -5.60 2.15
CA SER A 34 22.44 -4.71 1.15
C SER A 34 21.38 -4.12 0.22
N PHE A 35 21.72 -3.01 -0.45
CA PHE A 35 20.81 -2.38 -1.40
C PHE A 35 20.63 -3.22 -2.68
N GLU A 36 21.67 -3.93 -3.09
CA GLU A 36 21.65 -4.85 -4.23
C GLU A 36 20.68 -6.01 -3.99
N GLN A 37 20.68 -6.57 -2.78
CA GLN A 37 19.72 -7.61 -2.38
C GLN A 37 18.28 -7.06 -2.41
N LYS A 38 18.06 -5.87 -1.84
CA LYS A 38 16.74 -5.21 -1.84
C LYS A 38 16.24 -4.97 -3.26
N LEU A 39 17.12 -4.53 -4.16
CA LEU A 39 16.78 -4.32 -5.57
C LEU A 39 16.45 -5.63 -6.29
N ALA A 40 17.18 -6.71 -6.01
CA ALA A 40 16.90 -8.02 -6.58
C ALA A 40 15.52 -8.56 -6.12
N GLN A 41 15.21 -8.42 -4.83
CA GLN A 41 13.91 -8.83 -4.28
C GLN A 41 12.76 -7.96 -4.80
N ALA A 42 12.97 -6.65 -4.97
CA ALA A 42 11.99 -5.76 -5.60
C ALA A 42 11.66 -6.20 -7.05
N ARG A 43 12.68 -6.62 -7.83
CA ARG A 43 12.48 -7.14 -9.20
C ARG A 43 11.72 -8.45 -9.19
N MET A 44 12.10 -9.40 -8.33
CA MET A 44 11.39 -10.67 -8.15
C MET A 44 9.91 -10.43 -7.80
N MET A 45 9.64 -9.50 -6.89
CA MET A 45 8.28 -9.11 -6.52
C MET A 45 7.52 -8.52 -7.71
N THR A 46 8.17 -7.67 -8.52
CA THR A 46 7.58 -7.08 -9.72
C THR A 46 7.10 -8.16 -10.68
N GLU A 47 7.96 -9.15 -10.95
CA GLU A 47 7.68 -10.29 -11.83
C GLU A 47 6.53 -11.16 -11.29
N ARG A 48 6.49 -11.39 -9.97
CA ARG A 48 5.45 -12.20 -9.32
C ARG A 48 4.09 -11.50 -9.27
N ILE A 49 4.06 -10.21 -8.96
CA ILE A 49 2.81 -9.46 -8.77
C ILE A 49 2.26 -8.92 -10.10
N GLY A 50 3.09 -8.82 -11.15
CA GLY A 50 2.67 -8.34 -12.46
C GLY A 50 2.13 -6.91 -12.42
N THR A 51 2.73 -6.05 -11.59
CA THR A 51 2.28 -4.66 -11.46
C THR A 51 2.78 -3.81 -12.63
N GLU A 52 1.86 -3.09 -13.28
CA GLU A 52 2.18 -2.08 -14.31
C GLU A 52 2.59 -0.73 -13.71
N ARG A 53 2.39 -0.54 -12.40
CA ARG A 53 2.78 0.69 -11.71
C ARG A 53 4.30 0.76 -11.59
N PRO A 54 4.93 1.93 -11.85
CA PRO A 54 6.34 2.12 -11.56
C PRO A 54 6.66 1.79 -10.11
N ILE A 55 7.70 0.98 -9.90
CA ILE A 55 8.22 0.65 -8.58
C ILE A 55 9.42 1.54 -8.27
N LEU A 56 9.33 2.22 -7.14
CA LEU A 56 10.44 2.93 -6.51
C LEU A 56 10.96 2.06 -5.36
N VAL A 57 12.28 1.98 -5.20
CA VAL A 57 12.88 1.21 -4.11
C VAL A 57 13.38 2.19 -3.05
N ASP A 58 12.88 2.04 -1.82
CA ASP A 58 13.33 2.88 -0.70
C ASP A 58 14.78 2.57 -0.32
N SER A 59 15.43 3.48 0.41
CA SER A 59 16.78 3.27 0.93
C SER A 59 16.87 1.96 1.72
N LEU A 60 18.09 1.44 1.88
CA LEU A 60 18.33 0.26 2.71
C LEU A 60 17.85 0.48 4.15
N GLN A 61 18.01 1.70 4.67
CA GLN A 61 17.58 2.09 6.02
C GLN A 61 16.07 2.33 6.15
N GLY A 62 15.32 2.35 5.03
CA GLY A 62 13.87 2.56 5.04
C GLY A 62 13.47 4.00 5.35
N HIS A 63 14.19 5.01 4.83
CA HIS A 63 13.92 6.42 5.16
C HIS A 63 12.51 6.86 4.74
N CYS A 64 12.05 6.48 3.54
CA CYS A 64 10.69 6.80 3.11
C CYS A 64 9.67 6.03 3.95
N HIS A 65 9.93 4.75 4.22
CA HIS A 65 9.06 3.92 5.04
C HIS A 65 8.83 4.55 6.41
N GLN A 66 9.90 4.98 7.08
CA GLN A 66 9.84 5.67 8.37
C GLN A 66 9.10 7.01 8.28
N TYR A 67 9.42 7.82 7.27
CA TYR A 67 8.81 9.13 7.09
C TYR A 67 7.28 9.06 6.92
N PHE A 68 6.80 8.04 6.19
CA PHE A 68 5.39 7.88 5.88
C PHE A 68 4.60 7.04 6.90
N GLY A 69 5.24 6.56 7.98
CA GLY A 69 4.54 5.96 9.13
C GLY A 69 4.90 4.50 9.46
N SER A 70 5.83 3.88 8.74
CA SER A 70 6.39 2.53 9.02
C SER A 70 5.41 1.36 8.92
N MET A 71 4.18 1.57 8.42
CA MET A 71 3.21 0.49 8.25
C MET A 71 3.51 -0.32 6.97
N PRO A 72 3.30 -1.65 6.98
CA PRO A 72 3.81 -2.56 5.94
C PRO A 72 3.07 -2.49 4.60
N ASN A 73 1.88 -1.90 4.55
CA ASN A 73 1.09 -1.75 3.33
C ASN A 73 0.27 -0.46 3.35
N MET A 74 0.87 0.64 3.79
CA MET A 74 0.21 1.94 3.84
C MET A 74 0.03 2.56 2.45
N SER A 75 -0.93 3.48 2.34
CA SER A 75 -1.19 4.24 1.11
C SER A 75 -1.28 5.73 1.40
N TRP A 76 -0.79 6.53 0.45
CA TRP A 76 -0.82 7.99 0.51
C TRP A 76 -1.32 8.56 -0.81
N ILE A 77 -2.09 9.66 -0.76
CA ILE A 77 -2.39 10.51 -1.91
C ILE A 77 -1.75 11.87 -1.66
N LEU A 78 -0.86 12.26 -2.56
CA LEU A 78 -0.21 13.57 -2.54
C LEU A 78 -0.77 14.41 -3.69
N ASN A 79 -0.93 15.71 -3.47
CA ASN A 79 -1.21 16.63 -4.56
C ASN A 79 0.07 16.96 -5.36
N ARG A 80 -0.05 17.71 -6.47
CA ARG A 80 1.09 18.11 -7.31
C ARG A 80 2.16 18.95 -6.59
N ALA A 81 1.81 19.58 -5.47
CA ALA A 81 2.74 20.34 -4.63
C ALA A 81 3.38 19.47 -3.52
N GLY A 82 3.15 18.16 -3.52
CA GLY A 82 3.66 17.23 -2.50
C GLY A 82 2.90 17.27 -1.17
N ARG A 83 1.77 17.99 -1.08
CA ARG A 83 0.97 18.03 0.14
C ARG A 83 0.15 16.74 0.29
N PRO A 84 0.22 16.06 1.44
CA PRO A 84 -0.67 14.95 1.74
C PRO A 84 -2.14 15.37 1.74
N LEU A 85 -2.96 14.61 1.02
CA LEU A 85 -4.41 14.72 1.00
C LEU A 85 -5.06 13.56 1.76
N TYR A 86 -4.51 12.36 1.60
CA TYR A 86 -5.00 11.13 2.22
C TYR A 86 -3.81 10.28 2.68
N SER A 87 -3.99 9.63 3.82
CA SER A 87 -3.08 8.61 4.34
C SER A 87 -3.92 7.48 4.94
N SER A 88 -3.52 6.24 4.70
CA SER A 88 -4.09 5.07 5.35
C SER A 88 -2.99 4.13 5.81
N ASP A 89 -3.07 3.67 7.05
CA ASP A 89 -2.15 2.70 7.65
C ASP A 89 -2.21 1.33 6.96
N TRP A 90 -3.30 1.06 6.23
CA TRP A 90 -3.43 -0.12 5.38
C TRP A 90 -4.14 0.21 4.07
N THR A 91 -3.64 -0.32 2.97
CA THR A 91 -4.18 -0.11 1.64
C THR A 91 -5.53 -0.77 1.50
N ASP A 92 -6.53 0.05 1.19
CA ASP A 92 -7.86 -0.37 0.77
C ASP A 92 -8.21 0.35 -0.53
N SER A 93 -8.45 -0.41 -1.61
CA SER A 93 -8.68 0.20 -2.93
C SER A 93 -10.00 0.96 -3.01
N GLY A 94 -11.02 0.58 -2.23
CA GLY A 94 -12.31 1.28 -2.22
C GLY A 94 -12.23 2.64 -1.54
N SER A 95 -11.55 2.71 -0.39
CA SER A 95 -11.25 3.96 0.32
C SER A 95 -10.42 4.90 -0.55
N ILE A 96 -9.38 4.38 -1.22
CA ILE A 96 -8.54 5.18 -2.13
C ILE A 96 -9.34 5.68 -3.34
N ALA A 97 -10.18 4.86 -3.97
CA ALA A 97 -11.04 5.28 -5.09
C ALA A 97 -11.95 6.44 -4.68
N THR A 98 -12.63 6.29 -3.54
CA THR A 98 -13.52 7.32 -2.98
C THR A 98 -12.76 8.63 -2.74
N ALA A 99 -11.57 8.55 -2.15
CA ALA A 99 -10.72 9.72 -1.92
C ALA A 99 -10.27 10.38 -3.24
N LEU A 100 -9.85 9.59 -4.23
CA LEU A 100 -9.44 10.10 -5.54
C LEU A 100 -10.59 10.83 -6.24
N ASP A 101 -11.78 10.25 -6.31
CA ASP A 101 -12.93 10.91 -6.94
C ASP A 101 -13.30 12.21 -6.24
N TYR A 102 -13.28 12.25 -4.90
CA TYR A 102 -13.50 13.47 -4.14
C TYR A 102 -12.47 14.55 -4.50
N TYR A 103 -11.17 14.25 -4.45
CA TYR A 103 -10.13 15.26 -4.72
C TYR A 103 -10.07 15.70 -6.18
N LEU A 104 -10.40 14.82 -7.13
CA LEU A 104 -10.54 15.19 -8.55
C LEU A 104 -11.75 16.11 -8.78
N GLY A 105 -12.85 15.86 -8.07
CA GLY A 105 -14.02 16.74 -8.03
C GLY A 105 -13.65 18.14 -7.51
N VAL A 106 -13.05 18.21 -6.31
CA VAL A 106 -12.57 19.46 -5.71
C VAL A 106 -11.59 20.20 -6.63
N ALA A 107 -10.67 19.48 -7.28
CA ALA A 107 -9.74 20.09 -8.23
C ALA A 107 -10.46 20.72 -9.44
N THR A 108 -11.53 20.09 -9.91
CA THR A 108 -12.36 20.59 -11.00
C THR A 108 -13.15 21.83 -10.58
N GLU A 109 -13.77 21.82 -9.40
CA GLU A 109 -14.47 22.98 -8.84
C GLU A 109 -13.54 24.18 -8.64
N ARG A 110 -12.33 23.95 -8.10
CA ARG A 110 -11.32 25.01 -7.94
C ARG A 110 -10.89 25.64 -9.26
N ARG A 111 -10.71 24.83 -10.31
CA ARG A 111 -10.44 25.33 -11.66
C ARG A 111 -11.62 26.12 -12.23
N GLY A 112 -12.84 25.78 -11.83
CA GLY A 112 -14.07 26.53 -12.14
C GLY A 112 -14.28 27.79 -11.31
N GLY A 113 -13.36 28.15 -10.40
CA GLY A 113 -13.43 29.37 -9.58
C GLY A 113 -14.18 29.21 -8.26
N ALA A 114 -14.53 27.99 -7.84
CA ALA A 114 -15.18 27.76 -6.55
C ALA A 114 -14.27 28.17 -5.38
N ASN A 115 -14.86 28.84 -4.39
CA ASN A 115 -14.17 29.21 -3.15
C ASN A 115 -14.27 28.07 -2.13
N VAL A 116 -13.41 27.06 -2.26
CA VAL A 116 -13.33 25.90 -1.36
C VAL A 116 -12.16 26.02 -0.40
N THR A 117 -12.42 25.75 0.89
CA THR A 117 -11.41 25.77 1.95
C THR A 117 -11.20 24.36 2.48
N GLY A 118 -9.94 23.94 2.59
CA GLY A 118 -9.60 22.62 3.11
C GLY A 118 -9.64 22.54 4.63
N PHE A 119 -9.99 21.37 5.16
CA PHE A 119 -9.92 21.00 6.57
C PHE A 119 -9.41 19.56 6.69
N ASN A 120 -8.93 19.16 7.88
CA ASN A 120 -8.42 17.82 8.12
C ASN A 120 -9.48 16.97 8.84
N VAL A 121 -9.52 15.68 8.52
CA VAL A 121 -10.41 14.69 9.13
C VAL A 121 -9.59 13.48 9.54
N ARG A 122 -9.90 12.89 10.69
CA ARG A 122 -9.47 11.53 11.06
C ARG A 122 -10.72 10.66 11.10
N ARG A 123 -10.67 9.52 10.42
CA ARG A 123 -11.78 8.57 10.32
C ARG A 123 -11.26 7.16 10.56
N LEU A 124 -12.10 6.33 11.15
CA LEU A 124 -11.91 4.88 11.21
C LEU A 124 -12.79 4.26 10.15
N ASP A 125 -12.16 3.57 9.19
CA ASP A 125 -12.86 2.84 8.13
C ASP A 125 -12.78 1.33 8.38
N TYR A 126 -13.80 0.63 7.89
CA TYR A 126 -13.95 -0.81 8.04
C TYR A 126 -13.99 -1.48 6.67
N ARG A 127 -13.48 -2.70 6.60
CA ARG A 127 -13.52 -3.54 5.40
C ARG A 127 -13.66 -5.00 5.79
N GLU A 128 -14.21 -5.79 4.89
CA GLU A 128 -14.16 -7.25 4.99
C GLU A 128 -12.71 -7.72 4.80
N ARG A 129 -12.33 -8.76 5.56
CA ARG A 129 -11.00 -9.36 5.45
C ARG A 129 -11.10 -10.63 4.63
N ASP A 130 -10.44 -10.66 3.49
CA ASP A 130 -10.20 -11.87 2.72
C ASP A 130 -9.07 -12.67 3.37
N ARG A 131 -9.44 -13.62 4.24
CA ARG A 131 -8.49 -14.42 5.00
C ARG A 131 -7.71 -15.37 4.08
N ALA A 132 -8.37 -16.00 3.10
CA ALA A 132 -7.74 -16.93 2.17
C ALA A 132 -6.61 -16.23 1.40
N ARG A 133 -6.92 -15.07 0.81
CA ARG A 133 -5.95 -14.26 0.08
C ARG A 133 -4.79 -13.76 0.96
N PHE A 134 -5.06 -13.46 2.23
CA PHE A 134 -3.98 -13.09 3.17
C PHE A 134 -2.97 -14.22 3.33
N PHE A 135 -3.44 -15.45 3.58
CA PHE A 135 -2.55 -16.61 3.75
C PHE A 135 -1.85 -17.02 2.46
N GLU A 136 -2.51 -16.91 1.30
CA GLU A 136 -1.88 -17.12 -0.01
C GLU A 136 -0.68 -16.18 -0.22
N ILE A 137 -0.84 -14.90 0.11
CA ILE A 137 0.24 -13.91 -0.01
C ILE A 137 1.34 -14.19 1.01
N LEU A 138 0.98 -14.54 2.25
CA LEU A 138 1.95 -14.84 3.31
C LEU A 138 2.82 -16.05 2.95
N ALA A 139 2.23 -17.08 2.35
CA ALA A 139 2.93 -18.29 1.91
C ALA A 139 3.99 -18.02 0.83
N LEU A 140 3.93 -16.89 0.10
CA LEU A 140 4.99 -16.49 -0.84
C LEU A 140 6.34 -16.26 -0.15
N GLY A 141 6.33 -15.96 1.16
CA GLY A 141 7.52 -15.81 1.99
C GLY A 141 8.12 -17.13 2.50
N GLY A 142 7.43 -18.25 2.29
CA GLY A 142 7.79 -19.58 2.79
C GLY A 142 6.81 -20.10 3.84
N GLN A 143 6.84 -21.42 4.08
CA GLN A 143 5.91 -22.08 5.00
C GLN A 143 6.13 -21.63 6.45
N ALA A 144 7.37 -21.36 6.82
CA ALA A 144 7.72 -20.85 8.15
C ALA A 144 7.06 -19.49 8.48
N ALA A 145 6.80 -18.64 7.48
CA ALA A 145 6.13 -17.36 7.69
C ALA A 145 4.64 -17.55 8.05
N VAL A 146 4.00 -18.55 7.46
CA VAL A 146 2.61 -18.95 7.78
C VAL A 146 2.54 -19.50 9.20
N GLU A 147 3.41 -20.46 9.52
CA GLU A 147 3.43 -21.12 10.84
C GLU A 147 3.71 -20.14 11.97
N GLN A 148 4.63 -19.19 11.78
CA GLN A 148 4.91 -18.14 12.76
C GLN A 148 3.72 -17.21 12.98
N PHE A 149 3.03 -16.82 11.92
CA PHE A 149 1.85 -15.98 12.03
C PHE A 149 0.70 -16.70 12.75
N GLU A 150 0.46 -17.97 12.41
CA GLU A 150 -0.54 -18.80 13.08
C GLU A 150 -0.21 -19.02 14.56
N ALA A 151 1.05 -19.27 14.89
CA ALA A 151 1.49 -19.43 16.28
C ALA A 151 1.29 -18.15 17.11
N MET A 152 1.50 -16.98 16.50
CA MET A 152 1.48 -15.69 17.18
C MET A 152 0.07 -15.07 17.27
N PHE A 153 -0.76 -15.27 16.24
CA PHE A 153 -2.06 -14.61 16.10
C PHE A 153 -3.24 -15.56 15.86
N GLY A 154 -3.00 -16.84 15.57
CA GLY A 154 -4.02 -17.83 15.26
C GLY A 154 -5.16 -17.94 16.29
N PRO A 155 -4.91 -17.87 17.61
CA PRO A 155 -5.98 -17.91 18.63
C PRO A 155 -6.84 -16.64 18.69
N GLN A 156 -6.34 -15.51 18.18
CA GLN A 156 -6.99 -14.19 18.25
C GLN A 156 -7.52 -13.73 16.88
N TRP A 157 -7.19 -14.46 15.81
CA TRP A 157 -7.66 -14.19 14.47
C TRP A 157 -9.02 -14.87 14.28
N PRO A 158 -10.14 -14.11 14.28
CA PRO A 158 -11.45 -14.72 14.13
C PRO A 158 -11.51 -15.52 12.83
N ALA A 159 -12.02 -16.74 12.91
CA ALA A 159 -12.43 -17.47 11.72
C ALA A 159 -13.56 -16.65 11.09
N GLY A 160 -13.28 -16.00 9.96
CA GLY A 160 -14.36 -15.44 9.14
C GLY A 160 -15.30 -16.59 8.76
N ASP A 161 -16.59 -16.35 8.89
CA ASP A 161 -17.62 -17.30 8.49
C ASP A 161 -17.41 -17.72 7.02
N GLU A 162 -17.46 -19.03 6.78
CA GLU A 162 -17.39 -19.67 5.45
C GLU A 162 -18.49 -19.19 4.50
#